data_AF-A0A9X2DYH4-F1
#
_entry.id   AF-A0A9X2DYH4-F1
#
_cell.length_a   1.000
_cell.length_b   1.000
_cell.length_c   1.000
_cell.angle_alpha   90.00
_cell.angle_beta   90.00
_cell.angle_gamma   90.00
#
_symmetry.space_group_name_H-M   'P 1'
#
loop_
_entity.id
_entity.type
_entity.pdbx_description
1 polymer ?
#
loop_
_entity_poly.entity_id
_entity_poly.type
_entity_poly.pdbx_seq_one_letter_code
_entity_poly.pdbx_strand_id
1 'polypeptide(L)'
;MTAPLSFREALIDADAIARNVARMRELTGARRVMVVVKANAYGHGALAAAQAALAGGADALGTADLREAVALREAGVLAPLLCWLHDPGEDFDAAVEHGIDVGVSSLAQLDALAQAAEDRGARAAVQLKLDTGLSRNGAPEQEWPELAEALARHTARGVLHLTGVFSHLSNTSREDDLAQLGVLARGEALLRERGVAAPLVHLAASAGALRIPEARRDMVRVGIGAYGLSPFDDETSLELGLVPAMTLQGRVAGVRRVGEGVGVSYDYTYRAGAATGLALIPFGYADGIPRSASGVAEVHIRGRRHRIAGRVAMDQFVVDVGDTPVEAGDAVTLWGDPTTGVPSVDEWARWCGTINYELVTRIGGRVQRRVLGGDRG
;
A
#
# COMPACT_ATOMS: atom_id res chain seq x y z
N MET A 1 1.15 -4.06 32.19
CA MET A 1 0.55 -2.71 32.12
C MET A 1 0.69 -2.24 30.69
N THR A 2 -0.41 -1.94 29.99
CA THR A 2 -0.37 -1.40 28.62
C THR A 2 0.27 -0.01 28.64
N ALA A 3 1.19 0.25 27.71
CA ALA A 3 1.80 1.57 27.57
C ALA A 3 0.72 2.65 27.38
N PRO A 4 0.90 3.87 27.93
CA PRO A 4 -0.08 4.94 27.77
C PRO A 4 -0.22 5.31 26.29
N LEU A 5 -1.46 5.58 25.86
CA LEU A 5 -1.78 5.94 24.49
C LEU A 5 -1.05 7.23 24.07
N SER A 6 -0.35 7.18 22.92
CA SER A 6 0.41 8.32 22.39
C SER A 6 -0.49 9.46 21.91
N PHE A 7 0.04 10.69 21.88
CA PHE A 7 -0.77 11.86 21.48
C PHE A 7 -1.37 11.75 20.07
N ARG A 8 -0.60 11.14 19.15
CA ARG A 8 -1.00 10.76 17.79
C ARG A 8 -0.36 9.42 17.46
N GLU A 9 -1.15 8.43 17.06
CA GLU A 9 -0.67 7.07 16.88
C GLU A 9 -1.39 6.34 15.73
N ALA A 10 -0.63 5.59 14.94
CA ALA A 10 -1.14 4.53 14.08
C ALA A 10 -0.71 3.20 14.68
N LEU A 11 -1.68 2.44 15.21
CA LEU A 11 -1.46 1.07 15.66
C LEU A 11 -1.48 0.13 14.48
N ILE A 12 -0.44 -0.69 14.37
CA ILE A 12 -0.25 -1.63 13.26
C ILE A 12 -0.25 -3.04 13.83
N ASP A 13 -1.32 -3.80 13.59
CA ASP A 13 -1.41 -5.22 13.97
C ASP A 13 -0.64 -6.09 12.96
N ALA A 14 0.57 -6.53 13.34
CA ALA A 14 1.39 -7.40 12.53
C ALA A 14 0.75 -8.79 12.35
N ASP A 15 0.05 -9.29 13.37
CA ASP A 15 -0.64 -10.57 13.25
C ASP A 15 -1.82 -10.46 12.27
N ALA A 16 -2.50 -9.30 12.18
CA ALA A 16 -3.50 -9.04 11.14
C ALA A 16 -2.88 -9.09 9.75
N ILE A 17 -1.73 -8.44 9.53
CA ILE A 17 -1.02 -8.51 8.23
C ILE A 17 -0.72 -9.97 7.87
N ALA A 18 -0.15 -10.74 8.79
CA ALA A 18 0.16 -12.15 8.55
C ALA A 18 -1.10 -12.98 8.21
N ARG A 19 -2.19 -12.79 8.97
CA ARG A 19 -3.49 -13.45 8.72
C ARG A 19 -4.06 -13.07 7.35
N ASN A 20 -3.98 -11.80 6.98
CA ASN A 20 -4.49 -11.31 5.71
C ASN A 20 -3.70 -11.87 4.52
N VAL A 21 -2.38 -12.00 4.63
CA VAL A 21 -1.57 -12.65 3.59
C VAL A 21 -1.97 -14.11 3.42
N ALA A 22 -2.13 -14.86 4.52
CA ALA A 22 -2.61 -16.24 4.48
C ALA A 22 -4.02 -16.33 3.87
N ARG A 23 -4.93 -15.43 4.25
CA ARG A 23 -6.29 -15.36 3.72
C ARG A 23 -6.31 -15.04 2.21
N MET A 24 -5.49 -14.10 1.76
CA MET A 24 -5.38 -13.77 0.34
C MET A 24 -4.82 -14.95 -0.46
N ARG A 25 -3.87 -15.72 0.10
CA ARG A 25 -3.41 -16.96 -0.53
C ARG A 25 -4.54 -17.98 -0.64
N GLU A 26 -5.32 -18.17 0.42
CA GLU A 26 -6.45 -19.10 0.45
C GLU A 26 -7.52 -18.73 -0.59
N LEU A 27 -7.98 -17.48 -0.60
CA LEU A 27 -8.99 -16.97 -1.53
C LEU A 27 -8.57 -17.08 -3.00
N THR A 28 -7.28 -16.90 -3.28
CA THR A 28 -6.77 -16.89 -4.65
C THR A 28 -6.29 -18.26 -5.11
N GLY A 29 -5.98 -19.18 -4.20
CA GLY A 29 -5.29 -20.44 -4.52
C GLY A 29 -3.93 -20.20 -5.19
N ALA A 30 -3.33 -19.02 -5.01
CA ALA A 30 -2.13 -18.63 -5.72
C ALA A 30 -0.93 -19.48 -5.29
N ARG A 31 -0.17 -19.95 -6.28
CA ARG A 31 1.05 -20.73 -6.05
C ARG A 31 2.09 -19.90 -5.29
N ARG A 32 2.29 -18.65 -5.71
CA ARG A 32 3.16 -17.70 -5.03
C ARG A 32 2.46 -16.38 -4.75
N VAL A 33 2.85 -15.73 -3.67
CA VAL A 33 2.34 -14.44 -3.22
C VAL A 33 3.51 -13.49 -2.99
N MET A 34 3.57 -12.43 -3.79
CA MET A 34 4.42 -11.27 -3.49
C MET A 34 3.59 -10.24 -2.73
N VAL A 35 4.08 -9.79 -1.57
CA VAL A 35 3.43 -8.70 -0.82
C VAL A 35 4.07 -7.36 -1.16
N VAL A 36 3.25 -6.38 -1.54
CA VAL A 36 3.73 -5.06 -1.95
C VAL A 36 3.82 -4.14 -0.73
N VAL A 37 5.04 -3.72 -0.41
CA VAL A 37 5.41 -2.92 0.77
C VAL A 37 5.92 -1.52 0.43
N LYS A 38 5.70 -1.07 -0.81
CA LYS A 38 6.01 0.31 -1.25
C LYS A 38 5.29 1.38 -0.42
N ALA A 39 5.77 2.62 -0.50
CA ALA A 39 5.25 3.78 0.21
C ALA A 39 5.14 3.52 1.72
N ASN A 40 6.23 3.04 2.32
CA ASN A 40 6.30 2.65 3.72
C ASN A 40 5.20 1.63 4.11
N ALA A 41 5.04 0.58 3.29
CA ALA A 41 3.95 -0.40 3.40
C ALA A 41 2.56 0.24 3.46
N TYR A 42 2.25 1.12 2.51
CA TYR A 42 0.97 1.83 2.45
C TYR A 42 0.72 2.59 3.76
N GLY A 43 1.78 3.17 4.33
CA GLY A 43 1.78 3.87 5.61
C GLY A 43 1.79 2.99 6.87
N HIS A 44 1.88 1.66 6.77
CA HIS A 44 1.89 0.74 7.92
C HIS A 44 3.28 0.51 8.53
N GLY A 45 4.36 0.97 7.89
CA GLY A 45 5.73 0.70 8.33
C GLY A 45 6.36 -0.46 7.56
N ALA A 46 7.29 -0.15 6.65
CA ALA A 46 7.83 -1.09 5.67
C ALA A 46 8.43 -2.35 6.30
N LEU A 47 9.33 -2.20 7.28
CA LEU A 47 10.04 -3.32 7.87
C LEU A 47 9.10 -4.28 8.63
N ALA A 48 8.28 -3.74 9.52
CA ALA A 48 7.34 -4.54 10.32
C ALA A 48 6.31 -5.25 9.42
N ALA A 49 5.78 -4.55 8.42
CA ALA A 49 4.86 -5.16 7.46
C ALA A 49 5.53 -6.24 6.60
N ALA A 50 6.77 -6.03 6.16
CA ALA A 50 7.54 -7.01 5.41
C ALA A 50 7.76 -8.29 6.23
N GLN A 51 8.20 -8.17 7.49
CA GLN A 51 8.39 -9.30 8.39
C GLN A 51 7.08 -10.06 8.65
N ALA A 52 6.00 -9.33 8.95
CA ALA A 52 4.67 -9.90 9.15
C ALA A 52 4.14 -10.61 7.89
N ALA A 53 4.35 -10.03 6.72
CA ALA A 53 3.96 -10.61 5.44
C ALA A 53 4.69 -11.93 5.16
N LEU A 54 5.99 -11.97 5.41
CA LEU A 54 6.79 -13.20 5.29
C LEU A 54 6.33 -14.27 6.29
N ALA A 55 6.06 -13.89 7.53
CA ALA A 55 5.49 -14.79 8.55
C ALA A 55 4.08 -15.31 8.15
N GLY A 56 3.30 -14.50 7.43
CA GLY A 56 2.02 -14.87 6.83
C GLY A 56 2.13 -15.74 5.57
N GLY A 57 3.35 -16.07 5.12
CA GLY A 57 3.60 -16.94 3.98
C GLY A 57 3.75 -16.22 2.64
N ALA A 58 4.18 -14.95 2.62
CA ALA A 58 4.63 -14.31 1.38
C ALA A 58 5.93 -14.96 0.87
N ASP A 59 6.05 -15.18 -0.44
CA ASP A 59 7.25 -15.75 -1.08
C ASP A 59 8.26 -14.68 -1.51
N ALA A 60 7.78 -13.45 -1.70
CA ALA A 60 8.56 -12.31 -2.17
C ALA A 60 7.94 -11.01 -1.65
N LEU A 61 8.69 -9.90 -1.73
CA LEU A 61 8.15 -8.57 -1.51
C LEU A 61 8.40 -7.65 -2.71
N GLY A 62 7.55 -6.65 -2.85
CA GLY A 62 7.61 -5.67 -3.92
C GLY A 62 7.65 -4.24 -3.40
N THR A 63 8.54 -3.42 -3.94
CA THR A 63 8.67 -1.98 -3.67
C THR A 63 8.54 -1.19 -4.96
N ALA A 64 8.33 0.13 -4.88
CA ALA A 64 8.37 0.95 -6.08
C ALA A 64 9.81 1.29 -6.43
N ASP A 65 10.47 1.98 -5.51
CA ASP A 65 11.79 2.58 -5.70
C ASP A 65 12.90 1.66 -5.16
N LEU A 66 14.07 1.70 -5.80
CA LEU A 66 15.24 0.93 -5.37
C LEU A 66 15.63 1.23 -3.91
N ARG A 67 15.54 2.50 -3.49
CA ARG A 67 15.87 2.92 -2.12
C ARG A 67 15.00 2.25 -1.06
N GLU A 68 13.74 1.96 -1.37
CA GLU A 68 12.87 1.23 -0.45
C GLU A 68 13.33 -0.23 -0.28
N ALA A 69 13.73 -0.88 -1.39
CA ALA A 69 14.26 -2.24 -1.36
C ALA A 69 15.60 -2.33 -0.64
N VAL A 70 16.51 -1.38 -0.88
CA VAL A 70 17.81 -1.29 -0.18
C VAL A 70 17.60 -1.13 1.32
N ALA A 71 16.71 -0.25 1.76
CA ALA A 71 16.41 -0.07 3.19
C ALA A 71 15.91 -1.37 3.85
N LEU A 72 15.14 -2.20 3.14
CA LEU A 72 14.72 -3.52 3.64
C LEU A 72 15.89 -4.51 3.71
N ARG A 73 16.79 -4.50 2.72
CA ARG A 73 18.00 -5.34 2.72
C ARG A 73 18.93 -5.00 3.87
N GLU A 74 19.21 -3.72 4.08
CA GLU A 74 20.01 -3.22 5.20
C GLU A 74 19.39 -3.57 6.56
N ALA A 75 18.06 -3.66 6.63
CA ALA A 75 17.32 -4.13 7.80
C ALA A 75 17.27 -5.66 7.95
N GLY A 76 17.99 -6.42 7.11
CA GLY A 76 18.13 -7.87 7.23
C GLY A 76 17.05 -8.69 6.53
N VAL A 77 16.22 -8.08 5.65
CA VAL A 77 15.25 -8.84 4.85
C VAL A 77 15.97 -9.60 3.74
N LEU A 78 15.93 -10.94 3.80
CA LEU A 78 16.62 -11.82 2.84
C LEU A 78 15.71 -12.42 1.76
N ALA A 79 14.39 -12.27 1.89
CA ALA A 79 13.43 -12.80 0.90
C ALA A 79 13.63 -12.14 -0.48
N PRO A 80 13.19 -12.76 -1.59
CA PRO A 80 13.19 -12.13 -2.90
C PRO A 80 12.51 -10.75 -2.87
N LEU A 81 13.18 -9.73 -3.42
CA LEU A 81 12.71 -8.35 -3.47
C LEU A 81 12.73 -7.87 -4.90
N LEU A 82 11.61 -7.28 -5.35
CA LEU A 82 11.49 -6.63 -6.64
C LEU A 82 11.23 -5.12 -6.46
N CYS A 83 11.95 -4.28 -7.20
CA CYS A 83 11.63 -2.84 -7.39
C CYS A 83 11.43 -2.53 -8.89
N TRP A 84 10.60 -1.56 -9.26
CA TRP A 84 10.16 -1.40 -10.67
C TRP A 84 9.88 0.04 -11.14
N LEU A 85 10.18 1.04 -10.32
CA LEU A 85 10.08 2.44 -10.67
C LEU A 85 11.43 3.10 -10.42
N HIS A 86 12.05 3.56 -11.50
CA HIS A 86 13.44 4.00 -11.50
C HIS A 86 13.54 5.39 -12.09
N ASP A 87 14.41 6.22 -11.52
CA ASP A 87 14.83 7.46 -12.16
C ASP A 87 15.52 7.17 -13.51
N PRO A 88 15.42 8.04 -14.52
CA PRO A 88 16.14 7.86 -15.78
C PRO A 88 17.67 7.71 -15.63
N GLY A 89 18.25 8.27 -14.57
CA GLY A 89 19.66 8.13 -14.22
C GLY A 89 19.90 7.24 -12.99
N GLU A 90 18.97 6.35 -12.65
CA GLU A 90 19.13 5.44 -11.51
C GLU A 90 20.39 4.60 -11.67
N ASP A 91 21.21 4.57 -10.62
CA ASP A 91 22.38 3.73 -10.55
C ASP A 91 22.00 2.37 -9.96
N PHE A 92 22.04 1.34 -10.80
CA PHE A 92 21.67 -0.02 -10.41
C PHE A 92 22.75 -0.77 -9.64
N ASP A 93 23.90 -0.14 -9.36
CA ASP A 93 24.96 -0.68 -8.52
C ASP A 93 24.45 -1.23 -7.18
N ALA A 94 23.61 -0.46 -6.49
CA ALA A 94 23.02 -0.86 -5.22
C ALA A 94 22.08 -2.07 -5.38
N ALA A 95 21.37 -2.16 -6.51
CA ALA A 95 20.51 -3.32 -6.77
C ALA A 95 21.33 -4.61 -6.93
N VAL A 96 22.45 -4.52 -7.65
CA VAL A 96 23.38 -5.65 -7.85
C VAL A 96 24.04 -6.05 -6.52
N GLU A 97 24.55 -5.07 -5.77
CA GLU A 97 25.22 -5.29 -4.47
C GLU A 97 24.31 -5.98 -3.46
N HIS A 98 23.06 -5.55 -3.38
CA HIS A 98 22.09 -6.06 -2.42
C HIS A 98 21.25 -7.23 -2.93
N GLY A 99 21.51 -7.73 -4.15
CA GLY A 99 20.75 -8.84 -4.74
C GLY A 99 19.25 -8.55 -4.80
N ILE A 100 18.90 -7.39 -5.38
CA ILE A 100 17.52 -6.94 -5.58
C ILE A 100 17.15 -7.20 -7.05
N ASP A 101 16.00 -7.84 -7.29
CA ASP A 101 15.45 -7.98 -8.64
C ASP A 101 15.01 -6.60 -9.15
N VAL A 102 15.41 -6.26 -10.36
CA VAL A 102 15.04 -4.99 -11.00
C VAL A 102 14.02 -5.24 -12.10
N GLY A 103 12.83 -4.68 -11.93
CA GLY A 103 11.79 -4.62 -12.96
C GLY A 103 12.11 -3.51 -13.96
N VAL A 104 12.51 -3.86 -15.18
CA VAL A 104 12.87 -2.88 -16.23
C VAL A 104 11.75 -2.76 -17.27
N SER A 105 11.57 -1.55 -17.79
CA SER A 105 10.49 -1.18 -18.70
C SER A 105 10.97 -0.58 -20.03
N SER A 106 12.28 -0.49 -20.25
CA SER A 106 12.87 0.06 -21.46
C SER A 106 14.26 -0.51 -21.71
N LEU A 107 14.73 -0.37 -22.95
CA LEU A 107 16.07 -0.84 -23.33
C LEU A 107 17.16 -0.13 -22.53
N ALA A 108 17.01 1.18 -22.34
CA ALA A 108 17.97 1.97 -21.56
C ALA A 108 18.12 1.45 -20.11
N GLN A 109 17.01 1.08 -19.45
CA GLN A 109 17.06 0.50 -18.11
C GLN A 109 17.70 -0.89 -18.10
N LEU A 110 17.40 -1.72 -19.10
CA LEU A 110 18.00 -3.05 -19.25
C LEU A 110 19.52 -2.97 -19.42
N ASP A 111 19.97 -2.09 -20.30
CA ASP A 111 21.40 -1.88 -20.59
C ASP A 111 22.13 -1.25 -19.39
N ALA A 112 21.52 -0.29 -18.69
CA ALA A 112 22.08 0.28 -17.47
C ALA A 112 22.27 -0.76 -16.36
N LEU A 113 21.30 -1.66 -16.16
CA LEU A 113 21.41 -2.76 -15.21
C LEU A 113 22.51 -3.75 -15.63
N ALA A 114 22.61 -4.06 -16.92
CA ALA A 114 23.67 -4.93 -17.44
C ALA A 114 25.06 -4.32 -17.22
N GLN A 115 25.20 -3.01 -17.47
CA GLN A 115 26.44 -2.29 -17.24
C GLN A 115 26.86 -2.33 -15.76
N ALA A 116 25.94 -2.04 -14.83
CA ALA A 116 26.20 -2.13 -13.39
C ALA A 116 26.63 -3.56 -12.96
N ALA A 117 26.03 -4.60 -13.54
CA ALA A 117 26.45 -5.98 -13.32
C ALA A 117 27.86 -6.27 -13.86
N GLU A 118 28.18 -5.81 -15.07
CA GLU A 118 29.50 -5.97 -15.69
C GLU A 118 30.59 -5.26 -14.89
N ASP A 119 30.35 -4.01 -14.48
CA ASP A 119 31.30 -3.19 -13.70
C ASP A 119 31.61 -3.82 -12.34
N ARG A 120 30.65 -4.54 -11.76
CA ARG A 120 30.81 -5.26 -10.49
C ARG A 120 31.30 -6.70 -10.66
N GLY A 121 31.44 -7.19 -11.89
CA GLY A 121 31.77 -8.59 -12.16
C GLY A 121 30.74 -9.56 -11.56
N ALA A 122 29.46 -9.14 -11.51
CA ALA A 122 28.37 -9.87 -10.89
C ALA A 122 27.26 -10.18 -11.91
N ARG A 123 26.25 -10.94 -11.47
CA ARG A 123 25.06 -11.23 -12.26
C ARG A 123 23.85 -10.53 -11.65
N ALA A 124 23.15 -9.70 -12.42
CA ALA A 124 21.94 -9.02 -11.95
C ALA A 124 20.67 -9.83 -12.25
N ALA A 125 19.75 -9.85 -11.28
CA ALA A 125 18.41 -10.39 -11.47
C ALA A 125 17.51 -9.31 -12.10
N VAL A 126 16.82 -9.68 -13.18
CA VAL A 126 15.97 -8.76 -13.94
C VAL A 126 14.60 -9.37 -14.16
N GLN A 127 13.57 -8.52 -14.08
CA GLN A 127 12.23 -8.84 -14.56
C GLN A 127 11.81 -7.87 -15.65
N LEU A 128 11.25 -8.37 -16.75
CA LEU A 128 10.72 -7.50 -17.80
C LEU A 128 9.30 -7.07 -17.44
N LYS A 129 9.08 -5.76 -17.38
CA LYS A 129 7.75 -5.19 -17.26
C LYS A 129 7.24 -4.81 -18.64
N LEU A 130 6.19 -5.47 -19.09
CA LEU A 130 5.54 -5.19 -20.36
C LEU A 130 4.30 -4.32 -20.13
N ASP A 131 4.06 -3.32 -20.98
CA ASP A 131 2.77 -2.63 -21.01
C ASP A 131 1.79 -3.43 -21.85
N THR A 132 0.76 -3.95 -21.20
CA THR A 132 -0.29 -4.73 -21.84
C THR A 132 -1.57 -3.93 -22.06
N GLY A 133 -1.54 -2.60 -21.89
CA GLY A 133 -2.67 -1.71 -22.12
C GLY A 133 -3.00 -0.76 -20.97
N LEU A 134 -2.15 -0.71 -19.93
CA LEU A 134 -2.33 0.28 -18.85
C LEU A 134 -1.70 1.63 -19.20
N SER A 135 -0.71 1.65 -20.11
CA SER A 135 -0.06 2.86 -20.63
C SER A 135 0.45 3.80 -19.53
N ARG A 136 1.01 3.20 -18.48
CA ARG A 136 1.55 3.90 -17.29
C ARG A 136 3.06 3.70 -17.14
N ASN A 137 3.50 2.45 -17.18
CA ASN A 137 4.90 2.04 -17.09
C ASN A 137 4.97 0.58 -17.55
N GLY A 138 6.06 0.17 -18.16
CA GLY A 138 6.23 -1.09 -18.88
C GLY A 138 6.59 -0.79 -20.32
N ALA A 139 7.35 -1.69 -20.95
CA ALA A 139 7.75 -1.53 -22.33
C ALA A 139 6.51 -1.60 -23.24
N PRO A 140 6.31 -0.65 -24.17
CA PRO A 140 5.21 -0.73 -25.11
C PRO A 140 5.50 -1.81 -26.16
N GLU A 141 4.45 -2.40 -26.74
CA GLU A 141 4.54 -3.59 -27.61
C GLU A 141 5.50 -3.42 -28.81
N GLN A 142 5.66 -2.19 -29.30
CA GLN A 142 6.53 -1.92 -30.44
C GLN A 142 8.03 -2.05 -30.08
N GLU A 143 8.39 -1.89 -28.81
CA GLU A 143 9.77 -1.98 -28.32
C GLU A 143 10.16 -3.40 -27.90
N TRP A 144 9.20 -4.32 -27.76
CA TRP A 144 9.47 -5.67 -27.26
C TRP A 144 10.48 -6.47 -28.11
N PRO A 145 10.49 -6.40 -29.46
CA PRO A 145 11.47 -7.15 -30.25
C PRO A 145 12.91 -6.77 -29.92
N GLU A 146 13.19 -5.48 -29.76
CA GLU A 146 14.52 -4.97 -29.45
C GLU A 146 14.93 -5.34 -28.03
N LEU A 147 14.01 -5.18 -27.07
CA LEU A 147 14.19 -5.59 -25.68
C LEU A 147 14.48 -7.09 -25.53
N ALA A 148 13.71 -7.93 -26.23
CA ALA A 148 13.87 -9.37 -26.18
C ALA A 148 15.24 -9.80 -26.72
N GLU A 149 15.66 -9.18 -27.83
CA GLU A 149 16.98 -9.44 -28.43
C GLU A 149 18.12 -8.98 -27.50
N ALA A 150 18.01 -7.80 -26.89
CA ALA A 150 18.99 -7.31 -25.93
C ALA A 150 19.08 -8.20 -24.67
N LEU A 151 17.94 -8.59 -24.12
CA LEU A 151 17.89 -9.49 -22.97
C LEU A 151 18.52 -10.84 -23.29
N ALA A 152 18.24 -11.41 -24.46
CA ALA A 152 18.83 -12.67 -24.89
C ALA A 152 20.36 -12.58 -24.96
N ARG A 153 20.90 -11.50 -25.55
CA ARG A 153 22.35 -11.25 -25.59
C ARG A 153 22.96 -11.16 -24.20
N HIS A 154 22.41 -10.33 -23.31
CA HIS A 154 22.93 -10.15 -21.95
C HIS A 154 22.83 -11.42 -21.10
N THR A 155 21.76 -12.20 -21.29
CA THR A 155 21.58 -13.49 -20.63
C THR A 155 22.59 -14.53 -21.13
N ALA A 156 22.86 -14.58 -22.44
CA ALA A 156 23.86 -15.48 -23.03
C ALA A 156 25.28 -15.15 -22.56
N ARG A 157 25.59 -13.88 -22.28
CA ARG A 157 26.86 -13.47 -21.65
C ARG A 157 26.93 -13.77 -20.14
N GLY A 158 25.84 -14.20 -19.52
CA GLY A 158 25.77 -14.47 -18.08
C GLY A 158 25.65 -13.23 -17.19
N VAL A 159 25.51 -12.04 -17.79
CA VAL A 159 25.44 -10.74 -17.08
C VAL A 159 24.08 -10.55 -16.43
N LEU A 160 23.01 -10.92 -17.14
CA LEU A 160 21.64 -10.85 -16.63
C LEU A 160 21.07 -12.24 -16.34
N HIS A 161 20.18 -12.28 -15.36
CA HIS A 161 19.33 -13.41 -15.03
C HIS A 161 17.86 -12.99 -15.11
N LEU A 162 17.15 -13.43 -16.15
CA LEU A 162 15.71 -13.23 -16.20
C LEU A 162 15.02 -14.06 -15.12
N THR A 163 14.44 -13.39 -14.12
CA THR A 163 13.68 -14.02 -13.02
C THR A 163 12.17 -13.94 -13.24
N GLY A 164 11.68 -13.05 -14.11
CA GLY A 164 10.24 -12.93 -14.34
C GLY A 164 9.83 -11.98 -15.45
N VAL A 165 8.57 -12.09 -15.86
CA VAL A 165 7.89 -11.15 -16.77
C VAL A 165 6.58 -10.75 -16.13
N PHE A 166 6.25 -9.47 -16.19
CA PHE A 166 5.05 -8.96 -15.54
C PHE A 166 4.43 -7.77 -16.23
N SER A 167 3.15 -7.55 -15.92
CA SER A 167 2.42 -6.32 -16.24
C SER A 167 1.47 -5.97 -15.08
N HIS A 168 0.58 -5.02 -15.28
CA HIS A 168 -0.42 -4.58 -14.31
C HIS A 168 -1.79 -4.45 -14.97
N LEU A 169 -2.81 -5.06 -14.36
CA LEU A 169 -4.18 -4.98 -14.84
C LEU A 169 -4.77 -3.57 -14.71
N SER A 170 -5.70 -3.27 -15.61
CA SER A 170 -6.56 -2.09 -15.57
C SER A 170 -7.56 -2.18 -14.42
N ASN A 171 -8.12 -3.37 -14.19
CA ASN A 171 -9.29 -3.62 -13.34
C ASN A 171 -10.53 -2.83 -13.77
N THR A 172 -10.62 -2.42 -15.04
CA THR A 172 -11.78 -1.70 -15.58
C THR A 172 -12.96 -2.64 -15.82
N SER A 173 -12.69 -3.79 -16.46
CA SER A 173 -13.67 -4.83 -16.71
C SER A 173 -12.97 -6.18 -16.86
N ARG A 174 -13.72 -7.27 -16.67
CA ARG A 174 -13.19 -8.63 -16.92
C ARG A 174 -12.76 -8.83 -18.37
N GLU A 175 -13.48 -8.22 -19.32
CA GLU A 175 -13.13 -8.29 -20.74
C GLU A 175 -11.77 -7.64 -21.01
N ASP A 176 -11.58 -6.41 -20.53
CA ASP A 176 -10.32 -5.68 -20.69
C ASP A 176 -9.17 -6.43 -20.01
N ASP A 177 -9.35 -6.92 -18.79
CA ASP A 177 -8.30 -7.63 -18.06
C ASP A 177 -7.89 -8.95 -18.73
N LEU A 178 -8.85 -9.66 -19.33
CA LEU A 178 -8.56 -10.86 -20.13
C LEU A 178 -7.87 -10.51 -21.46
N ALA A 179 -8.23 -9.39 -22.08
CA ALA A 179 -7.53 -8.90 -23.27
C ALA A 179 -6.06 -8.59 -22.93
N GLN A 180 -5.78 -7.92 -21.80
CA GLN A 180 -4.42 -7.66 -21.32
C GLN A 180 -3.62 -8.93 -21.08
N LEU A 181 -4.26 -10.00 -20.60
CA LEU A 181 -3.61 -11.31 -20.44
C LEU A 181 -3.20 -11.91 -21.80
N GLY A 182 -4.04 -11.75 -22.82
CA GLY A 182 -3.71 -12.13 -24.19
C GLY A 182 -2.51 -11.35 -24.75
N VAL A 183 -2.41 -10.05 -24.43
CA VAL A 183 -1.25 -9.21 -24.80
C VAL A 183 0.02 -9.68 -24.09
N LEU A 184 -0.05 -10.01 -22.80
CA LEU A 184 1.08 -10.57 -22.04
C LEU A 184 1.61 -11.86 -22.66
N ALA A 185 0.70 -12.76 -23.06
CA ALA A 185 1.06 -14.04 -23.66
C ALA A 185 1.83 -13.90 -24.99
N ARG A 186 1.56 -12.83 -25.77
CA ARG A 186 2.36 -12.50 -26.97
C ARG A 186 3.78 -12.10 -26.61
N GLY A 187 3.96 -11.27 -25.58
CA GLY A 187 5.27 -10.89 -25.07
C GLY A 187 6.08 -12.09 -24.58
N GLU A 188 5.44 -13.02 -23.86
CA GLU A 188 6.07 -14.27 -23.45
C GLU A 188 6.48 -15.14 -24.65
N ALA A 189 5.65 -15.21 -25.70
CA ALA A 189 5.95 -15.97 -26.92
C ALA A 189 7.18 -15.40 -27.64
N LEU A 190 7.23 -14.08 -27.79
CA LEU A 190 8.37 -13.40 -28.39
C LEU A 190 9.68 -13.65 -27.62
N LEU A 191 9.65 -13.63 -26.28
CA LEU A 191 10.84 -13.95 -25.47
C LEU A 191 11.30 -15.40 -25.71
N ARG A 192 10.35 -16.35 -25.76
CA ARG A 192 10.66 -17.77 -26.06
C ARG A 192 11.28 -17.96 -27.44
N GLU A 193 10.82 -17.22 -28.45
CA GLU A 193 11.43 -17.23 -29.80
C GLU A 193 12.88 -16.73 -29.80
N ARG A 194 13.26 -15.87 -28.85
CA ARG A 194 14.64 -15.41 -28.63
C ARG A 194 15.45 -16.31 -27.69
N GLY A 195 14.92 -17.47 -27.32
CA GLY A 195 15.61 -18.45 -26.46
C GLY A 195 15.61 -18.08 -24.98
N VAL A 196 14.77 -17.13 -24.55
CA VAL A 196 14.66 -16.71 -23.15
C VAL A 196 13.27 -17.08 -22.61
N ALA A 197 13.23 -17.81 -21.50
CA ALA A 197 11.98 -18.18 -20.84
C ALA A 197 11.96 -17.65 -19.40
N ALA A 198 10.91 -16.92 -19.05
CA ALA A 198 10.72 -16.40 -17.69
C ALA A 198 10.20 -17.53 -16.77
N PRO A 199 10.81 -17.73 -15.59
CA PRO A 199 10.33 -18.74 -14.64
C PRO A 199 9.13 -18.25 -13.82
N LEU A 200 8.85 -16.94 -13.83
CA LEU A 200 7.71 -16.32 -13.16
C LEU A 200 6.97 -15.41 -14.14
N VAL A 201 5.66 -15.61 -14.25
CA VAL A 201 4.75 -14.67 -14.91
C VAL A 201 3.73 -14.18 -13.90
N HIS A 202 3.61 -12.85 -13.76
CA HIS A 202 2.63 -12.27 -12.84
C HIS A 202 1.98 -10.99 -13.31
N LEU A 203 0.67 -10.88 -13.10
CA LEU A 203 -0.15 -9.80 -13.64
C LEU A 203 -1.09 -9.22 -12.58
N ALA A 204 -1.81 -10.11 -11.90
CA ALA A 204 -2.83 -9.77 -10.92
C ALA A 204 -2.26 -9.04 -9.68
N ALA A 205 -2.80 -7.85 -9.40
CA ALA A 205 -2.76 -7.22 -8.09
C ALA A 205 -3.95 -7.69 -7.23
N SER A 206 -4.17 -7.16 -6.02
CA SER A 206 -5.23 -7.62 -5.10
C SER A 206 -6.61 -7.82 -5.76
N ALA A 207 -7.11 -6.82 -6.51
CA ALA A 207 -8.41 -6.88 -7.18
C ALA A 207 -8.48 -8.01 -8.22
N GLY A 208 -7.57 -7.99 -9.20
CA GLY A 208 -7.47 -9.04 -10.22
C GLY A 208 -7.18 -10.42 -9.65
N ALA A 209 -6.43 -10.53 -8.54
CA ALA A 209 -6.17 -11.81 -7.90
C ALA A 209 -7.46 -12.41 -7.36
N LEU A 210 -8.33 -11.60 -6.76
CA LEU A 210 -9.63 -12.04 -6.26
C LEU A 210 -10.61 -12.36 -7.41
N ARG A 211 -10.75 -11.47 -8.40
CA ARG A 211 -11.83 -11.55 -9.40
C ARG A 211 -11.46 -12.19 -10.75
N ILE A 212 -10.17 -12.32 -11.07
CA ILE A 212 -9.69 -12.83 -12.37
C ILE A 212 -8.74 -14.03 -12.16
N PRO A 213 -9.26 -15.25 -11.92
CA PRO A 213 -8.46 -16.45 -11.70
C PRO A 213 -7.39 -16.71 -12.77
N GLU A 214 -7.70 -16.39 -14.03
CA GLU A 214 -6.80 -16.56 -15.17
C GLU A 214 -5.52 -15.70 -15.07
N ALA A 215 -5.61 -14.55 -14.43
CA ALA A 215 -4.50 -13.60 -14.28
C ALA A 215 -3.58 -13.91 -13.09
N ARG A 216 -3.89 -14.94 -12.28
CA ARG A 216 -3.10 -15.32 -11.09
C ARG A 216 -1.73 -15.93 -11.46
N ARG A 217 -1.67 -16.65 -12.58
CA ARG A 217 -0.44 -17.21 -13.19
C ARG A 217 0.49 -17.83 -12.14
N ASP A 218 1.80 -17.54 -12.19
CA ASP A 218 2.78 -18.14 -11.28
C ASP A 218 2.82 -17.46 -9.91
N MET A 219 2.46 -16.17 -9.87
CA MET A 219 2.50 -15.34 -8.66
C MET A 219 1.47 -14.20 -8.73
N VAL A 220 0.83 -13.91 -7.60
CA VAL A 220 -0.01 -12.72 -7.41
C VAL A 220 0.73 -11.64 -6.62
N ARG A 221 0.43 -10.36 -6.88
CA ARG A 221 1.00 -9.22 -6.13
C ARG A 221 -0.05 -8.61 -5.21
N VAL A 222 -0.02 -8.97 -3.93
CA VAL A 222 -0.99 -8.51 -2.94
C VAL A 222 -0.50 -7.21 -2.30
N GLY A 223 -1.22 -6.12 -2.55
CA GLY A 223 -0.99 -4.83 -1.88
C GLY A 223 -2.01 -4.60 -0.78
N ILE A 224 -3.06 -3.83 -1.09
CA ILE A 224 -4.09 -3.39 -0.12
C ILE A 224 -4.70 -4.52 0.72
N GLY A 225 -4.87 -5.71 0.13
CA GLY A 225 -5.47 -6.87 0.80
C GLY A 225 -4.60 -7.41 1.93
N ALA A 226 -3.27 -7.30 1.84
CA ALA A 226 -2.37 -7.69 2.93
C ALA A 226 -2.54 -6.78 4.17
N TYR A 227 -3.02 -5.55 3.97
CA TYR A 227 -3.29 -4.59 5.03
C TYR A 227 -4.74 -4.67 5.55
N GLY A 228 -5.50 -5.65 5.08
CA GLY A 228 -6.85 -5.92 5.57
C GLY A 228 -7.92 -5.04 4.96
N LEU A 229 -7.64 -4.48 3.80
CA LEU A 229 -8.46 -3.46 3.15
C LEU A 229 -8.98 -3.99 1.81
N SER A 230 -10.29 -3.86 1.59
CA SER A 230 -10.91 -4.28 0.34
C SER A 230 -10.45 -3.41 -0.82
N PRO A 231 -10.15 -4.00 -2.00
CA PRO A 231 -9.93 -3.23 -3.22
C PRO A 231 -11.23 -2.85 -3.94
N PHE A 232 -12.40 -3.07 -3.34
CA PHE A 232 -13.71 -2.96 -3.98
C PHE A 232 -14.66 -2.02 -3.23
N ASP A 233 -15.55 -1.36 -3.97
CA ASP A 233 -16.63 -0.54 -3.40
C ASP A 233 -17.88 -1.36 -3.05
N ASP A 234 -18.06 -2.52 -3.71
CA ASP A 234 -19.23 -3.39 -3.61
C ASP A 234 -19.02 -4.61 -2.70
N GLU A 235 -17.86 -4.71 -2.05
CA GLU A 235 -17.51 -5.82 -1.17
C GLU A 235 -16.54 -5.32 -0.09
N THR A 236 -16.87 -5.54 1.18
CA THR A 236 -16.13 -5.03 2.35
C THR A 236 -14.98 -5.94 2.75
N SER A 237 -14.03 -5.42 3.54
CA SER A 237 -12.96 -6.26 4.13
C SER A 237 -13.52 -7.42 4.94
N LEU A 238 -14.62 -7.21 5.67
CA LEU A 238 -15.24 -8.25 6.51
C LEU A 238 -15.82 -9.39 5.67
N GLU A 239 -16.47 -9.08 4.54
CA GLU A 239 -17.02 -10.08 3.61
C GLU A 239 -15.90 -10.92 2.97
N LEU A 240 -14.74 -10.33 2.71
CA LEU A 240 -13.54 -11.04 2.27
C LEU A 240 -12.86 -11.85 3.40
N GLY A 241 -13.26 -11.65 4.65
CA GLY A 241 -12.60 -12.23 5.82
C GLY A 241 -11.24 -11.59 6.12
N LEU A 242 -11.04 -10.35 5.70
CA LEU A 242 -9.85 -9.54 5.94
C LEU A 242 -10.02 -8.70 7.22
N VAL A 243 -8.91 -8.49 7.94
CA VAL A 243 -8.88 -7.73 9.19
C VAL A 243 -8.04 -6.47 9.01
N PRO A 244 -8.60 -5.25 9.09
CA PRO A 244 -7.84 -4.01 8.94
C PRO A 244 -6.65 -3.96 9.91
N ALA A 245 -5.44 -3.82 9.38
CA ALA A 245 -4.23 -3.87 10.18
C ALA A 245 -3.92 -2.54 10.89
N MET A 246 -4.49 -1.43 10.43
CA MET A 246 -4.25 -0.09 11.00
C MET A 246 -5.44 0.40 11.83
N THR A 247 -5.16 0.86 13.06
CA THR A 247 -6.05 1.73 13.82
C THR A 247 -5.40 3.09 14.02
N LEU A 248 -5.98 4.15 13.46
CA LEU A 248 -5.51 5.52 13.65
C LEU A 248 -6.22 6.15 14.84
N GLN A 249 -5.46 6.52 15.86
CA GLN A 249 -6.00 6.99 17.14
C GLN A 249 -5.09 8.01 17.83
N GLY A 250 -5.64 8.76 18.78
CA GLY A 250 -4.87 9.68 19.60
C GLY A 250 -5.61 10.05 20.87
N ARG A 251 -5.22 11.17 21.47
CA ARG A 251 -5.90 11.71 22.68
C ARG A 251 -6.54 13.04 22.37
N VAL A 252 -7.73 13.27 22.92
CA VAL A 252 -8.38 14.57 22.91
C VAL A 252 -7.43 15.60 23.55
N ALA A 253 -7.08 16.64 22.81
CA ALA A 253 -6.11 17.65 23.23
C ALA A 253 -6.73 18.70 24.17
N GLY A 254 -8.04 18.93 24.06
CA GLY A 254 -8.75 19.89 24.88
C GLY A 254 -10.25 19.80 24.67
N VAL A 255 -11.01 20.21 25.67
CA VAL A 255 -12.48 20.24 25.62
C VAL A 255 -12.95 21.61 26.08
N ARG A 256 -14.02 22.12 25.48
CA ARG A 256 -14.70 23.34 25.94
C ARG A 256 -16.21 23.26 25.71
N ARG A 257 -16.98 23.89 26.58
CA ARG A 257 -18.40 24.19 26.35
C ARG A 257 -18.54 25.54 25.65
N VAL A 258 -19.44 25.60 24.69
CA VAL A 258 -19.78 26.83 23.95
C VAL A 258 -21.29 27.00 23.92
N GLY A 259 -21.75 28.26 23.83
CA GLY A 259 -23.17 28.58 23.63
C GLY A 259 -23.60 28.49 22.18
N GLU A 260 -24.90 28.68 21.95
CA GLU A 260 -25.49 28.82 20.62
C GLU A 260 -24.82 29.94 19.80
N GLY A 261 -24.68 29.73 18.50
CA GLY A 261 -24.16 30.70 17.54
C GLY A 261 -22.63 30.80 17.47
N VAL A 262 -21.91 30.18 18.40
CA VAL A 262 -20.43 30.16 18.42
C VAL A 262 -19.90 29.45 17.17
N GLY A 263 -19.06 30.15 16.41
CA GLY A 263 -18.40 29.61 15.21
C GLY A 263 -17.21 28.72 15.56
N VAL A 264 -16.97 27.69 14.75
CA VAL A 264 -15.88 26.72 14.97
C VAL A 264 -14.97 26.65 13.74
N SER A 265 -13.66 26.71 14.00
CA SER A 265 -12.59 26.64 13.00
C SER A 265 -12.65 27.77 11.96
N TYR A 266 -11.81 27.68 10.92
CA TYR A 266 -11.66 28.69 9.88
C TYR A 266 -12.97 28.96 9.13
N ASP A 267 -13.21 30.24 8.84
CA ASP A 267 -14.39 30.78 8.13
C ASP A 267 -15.75 30.48 8.78
N TYR A 268 -15.75 29.92 10.00
CA TYR A 268 -16.96 29.55 10.74
C TYR A 268 -17.99 28.80 9.88
N THR A 269 -17.52 27.85 9.08
CA THR A 269 -18.39 26.99 8.25
C THR A 269 -19.29 26.08 9.10
N TYR A 270 -19.00 25.99 10.40
CA TYR A 270 -19.89 25.42 11.41
C TYR A 270 -20.17 26.49 12.47
N ARG A 271 -21.43 26.54 12.92
CA ARG A 271 -21.88 27.29 14.10
C ARG A 271 -22.70 26.37 14.99
N ALA A 272 -22.46 26.43 16.29
CA ALA A 272 -23.20 25.63 17.26
C ALA A 272 -24.69 26.01 17.22
N GLY A 273 -25.57 25.04 16.94
CA GLY A 273 -27.03 25.27 16.90
C GLY A 273 -27.68 25.35 18.28
N ALA A 274 -26.96 24.96 19.34
CA ALA A 274 -27.36 25.04 20.74
C ALA A 274 -26.10 25.03 21.61
N ALA A 275 -26.25 25.14 22.94
CA ALA A 275 -25.14 24.92 23.85
C ALA A 275 -24.57 23.50 23.68
N THR A 276 -23.27 23.40 23.40
CA THR A 276 -22.63 22.10 23.09
C THR A 276 -21.20 22.00 23.63
N GLY A 277 -20.69 20.77 23.73
CA GLY A 277 -19.29 20.47 23.97
C GLY A 277 -18.52 20.37 22.66
N LEU A 278 -17.32 20.94 22.62
CA LEU A 278 -16.38 20.82 21.51
C LEU A 278 -15.11 20.14 22.00
N ALA A 279 -14.68 19.09 21.31
CA ALA A 279 -13.42 18.41 21.58
C ALA A 279 -12.40 18.69 20.46
N LEU A 280 -11.18 19.04 20.84
CA LEU A 280 -10.07 19.32 19.95
C LEU A 280 -9.27 18.04 19.71
N ILE A 281 -9.21 17.61 18.45
CA ILE A 281 -8.54 16.39 18.02
C ILE A 281 -7.21 16.78 17.39
N PRO A 282 -6.06 16.28 17.88
CA PRO A 282 -4.75 16.73 17.44
C PRO A 282 -4.34 16.00 16.15
N PHE A 283 -5.17 15.99 15.12
CA PHE A 283 -4.79 15.52 13.79
C PHE A 283 -5.20 16.57 12.78
N GLY A 284 -4.33 16.88 11.84
CA GLY A 284 -4.69 17.77 10.73
C GLY A 284 -4.18 17.26 9.40
N TYR A 285 -4.29 18.10 8.37
CA TYR A 285 -3.90 17.68 7.02
C TYR A 285 -2.40 17.45 6.85
N ALA A 286 -1.54 18.01 7.71
CA ALA A 286 -0.12 17.67 7.72
C ALA A 286 0.17 16.32 8.42
N ASP A 287 -0.80 15.75 9.14
CA ASP A 287 -0.74 14.38 9.68
C ASP A 287 -1.35 13.33 8.73
N GLY A 288 -1.92 13.77 7.61
CA GLY A 288 -2.54 12.92 6.59
C GLY A 288 -4.07 12.98 6.55
N ILE A 289 -4.72 13.80 7.38
CA ILE A 289 -6.19 13.90 7.37
C ILE A 289 -6.65 14.77 6.20
N PRO A 290 -7.44 14.25 5.24
CA PRO A 290 -7.88 15.04 4.10
C PRO A 290 -8.67 16.26 4.56
N ARG A 291 -8.37 17.43 3.99
CA ARG A 291 -9.15 18.63 4.28
C ARG A 291 -10.62 18.48 3.83
N SER A 292 -10.89 17.60 2.87
CA SER A 292 -12.25 17.22 2.44
C SER A 292 -13.07 16.52 3.52
N ALA A 293 -12.46 16.00 4.59
CA ALA A 293 -13.16 15.44 5.75
C ALA A 293 -13.95 16.50 6.56
N SER A 294 -13.69 17.79 6.32
CA SER A 294 -14.32 18.91 7.01
C SER A 294 -15.86 18.83 6.98
N GLY A 295 -16.48 18.76 8.14
CA GLY A 295 -17.95 18.76 8.27
C GLY A 295 -18.66 17.46 7.87
N VAL A 296 -17.93 16.43 7.45
CA VAL A 296 -18.53 15.18 6.93
C VAL A 296 -18.04 13.92 7.64
N ALA A 297 -16.75 13.87 7.99
CA ALA A 297 -16.20 12.68 8.64
C ALA A 297 -16.55 12.63 10.13
N GLU A 298 -16.58 11.41 10.66
CA GLU A 298 -16.85 11.14 12.08
C GLU A 298 -15.66 10.43 12.73
N VAL A 299 -15.48 10.65 14.04
CA VAL A 299 -14.51 9.96 14.90
C VAL A 299 -15.24 9.25 16.04
N HIS A 300 -14.61 8.29 16.67
CA HIS A 300 -15.16 7.57 17.82
C HIS A 300 -14.52 8.03 19.14
N ILE A 301 -15.34 8.46 20.10
CA ILE A 301 -14.93 8.93 21.44
C ILE A 301 -15.96 8.40 22.46
N ARG A 302 -15.49 7.81 23.58
CA ARG A 302 -16.35 7.27 24.66
C ARG A 302 -17.54 6.43 24.18
N GLY A 303 -17.32 5.54 23.20
CA GLY A 303 -18.36 4.63 22.71
C GLY A 303 -19.36 5.26 21.72
N ARG A 304 -19.12 6.49 21.26
CA ARG A 304 -20.01 7.22 20.36
C ARG A 304 -19.25 7.84 19.19
N ARG A 305 -19.94 7.95 18.04
CA ARG A 305 -19.42 8.66 16.87
C ARG A 305 -19.77 10.13 16.93
N HIS A 306 -18.80 10.98 16.56
CA HIS A 306 -18.87 12.43 16.63
C HIS A 306 -18.34 13.04 15.34
N ARG A 307 -19.15 13.91 14.73
CA ARG A 307 -18.81 14.54 13.45
C ARG A 307 -17.84 15.70 13.62
N ILE A 308 -16.96 15.88 12.64
CA ILE A 308 -16.08 17.06 12.56
C ILE A 308 -16.93 18.32 12.46
N ALA A 309 -16.67 19.27 13.36
CA ALA A 309 -17.32 20.58 13.42
C ALA A 309 -16.43 21.63 12.75
N GLY A 310 -16.80 22.02 11.53
CA GLY A 310 -16.08 23.01 10.75
C GLY A 310 -14.89 22.42 9.98
N ARG A 311 -13.87 23.23 9.75
CA ARG A 311 -12.74 22.87 8.89
C ARG A 311 -11.64 22.10 9.62
N VAL A 312 -11.06 21.12 8.92
CA VAL A 312 -9.78 20.51 9.29
C VAL A 312 -8.65 21.51 9.05
N ALA A 313 -7.84 21.76 10.09
CA ALA A 313 -6.66 22.61 10.04
C ALA A 313 -5.38 21.79 9.80
N MET A 314 -4.21 22.44 9.79
CA MET A 314 -2.93 21.79 9.53
C MET A 314 -2.60 20.69 10.54
N ASP A 315 -2.91 20.92 11.82
CA ASP A 315 -2.45 20.08 12.93
C ASP A 315 -3.57 19.54 13.83
N GLN A 316 -4.80 19.94 13.56
CA GLN A 316 -5.96 19.66 14.41
C GLN A 316 -7.29 19.86 13.68
N PHE A 317 -8.34 19.26 14.23
CA PHE A 317 -9.73 19.60 13.93
C PHE A 317 -10.58 19.54 15.20
N VAL A 318 -11.79 20.08 15.12
CA VAL A 318 -12.74 20.08 16.25
C VAL A 318 -13.88 19.13 15.91
N VAL A 319 -14.40 18.43 16.91
CA VAL A 319 -15.63 17.63 16.81
C VAL A 319 -16.66 18.16 17.80
N ASP A 320 -17.91 18.14 17.39
CA ASP A 320 -19.04 18.44 18.26
C ASP A 320 -19.43 17.19 19.04
N VAL A 321 -19.28 17.25 20.36
CA VAL A 321 -19.54 16.12 21.27
C VAL A 321 -20.87 16.22 22.01
N GLY A 322 -21.65 17.27 21.78
CA GLY A 322 -22.93 17.45 22.46
C GLY A 322 -22.74 17.48 23.98
N ASP A 323 -23.51 16.64 24.66
CA ASP A 323 -23.43 16.42 26.11
C ASP A 323 -22.60 15.18 26.51
N THR A 324 -21.93 14.52 25.54
CA THR A 324 -21.01 13.43 25.88
C THR A 324 -19.91 13.99 26.81
N PRO A 325 -19.67 13.39 27.98
CA PRO A 325 -18.73 13.91 28.97
C PRO A 325 -17.29 13.59 28.54
N VAL A 326 -16.77 14.26 27.53
CA VAL A 326 -15.40 14.09 27.03
C VAL A 326 -14.43 14.94 27.85
N GLU A 327 -13.26 14.40 28.12
CA GLU A 327 -12.17 15.04 28.85
C GLU A 327 -10.88 15.06 28.02
N ALA A 328 -10.01 16.04 28.28
CA ALA A 328 -8.67 16.02 27.70
C ALA A 328 -7.93 14.75 28.13
N GLY A 329 -7.28 14.08 27.19
CA GLY A 329 -6.63 12.79 27.41
C GLY A 329 -7.48 11.58 27.00
N ASP A 330 -8.79 11.73 26.82
CA ASP A 330 -9.65 10.64 26.33
C ASP A 330 -9.17 10.10 24.98
N ALA A 331 -9.32 8.80 24.78
CA ALA A 331 -9.02 8.17 23.50
C ALA A 331 -10.01 8.64 22.42
N VAL A 332 -9.45 8.97 21.25
CA VAL A 332 -10.19 9.23 20.01
C VAL A 332 -9.66 8.29 18.93
N THR A 333 -10.55 7.56 18.27
CA THR A 333 -10.22 6.72 17.12
C THR A 333 -10.81 7.36 15.87
N LEU A 334 -9.96 7.63 14.88
CA LEU A 334 -10.39 8.17 13.60
C LEU A 334 -10.93 7.03 12.75
N TRP A 335 -10.13 5.98 12.56
CA TRP A 335 -10.57 4.74 11.93
C TRP A 335 -9.87 3.50 12.48
N GLY A 336 -10.46 2.33 12.28
CA GLY A 336 -9.94 1.02 12.69
C GLY A 336 -10.85 -0.12 12.26
N ASP A 337 -10.94 -1.17 13.09
CA ASP A 337 -11.83 -2.31 12.85
C ASP A 337 -13.31 -1.94 13.09
N PRO A 338 -14.16 -1.89 12.03
CA PRO A 338 -15.55 -1.46 12.17
C PRO A 338 -16.40 -2.38 13.04
N THR A 339 -15.99 -3.63 13.29
CA THR A 339 -16.70 -4.54 14.20
C THR A 339 -16.69 -4.04 15.65
N THR A 340 -15.79 -3.11 15.98
CA THR A 340 -15.68 -2.46 17.30
C THR A 340 -16.50 -1.17 17.42
N GLY A 341 -17.22 -0.77 16.35
CA GLY A 341 -18.05 0.45 16.31
C GLY A 341 -17.30 1.72 15.87
N VAL A 342 -15.97 1.67 15.73
CA VAL A 342 -15.18 2.76 15.15
C VAL A 342 -15.45 2.89 13.65
N PRO A 343 -15.24 4.07 13.02
CA PRO A 343 -15.30 4.20 11.58
C PRO A 343 -14.29 3.29 10.87
N SER A 344 -14.65 2.70 9.74
CA SER A 344 -13.66 2.07 8.86
C SER A 344 -12.93 3.12 8.03
N VAL A 345 -11.77 2.76 7.48
CA VAL A 345 -11.09 3.63 6.51
C VAL A 345 -11.91 3.79 5.21
N ASP A 346 -12.74 2.81 4.85
CA ASP A 346 -13.64 2.90 3.68
C ASP A 346 -14.77 3.90 3.91
N GLU A 347 -15.30 4.02 5.13
CA GLU A 347 -16.22 5.09 5.50
C GLU A 347 -15.58 6.46 5.33
N TRP A 348 -14.35 6.63 5.83
CA TRP A 348 -13.58 7.87 5.63
C TRP A 348 -13.32 8.17 4.16
N ALA A 349 -12.97 7.15 3.37
CA ALA A 349 -12.71 7.30 1.94
C ALA A 349 -13.95 7.82 1.22
N ARG A 350 -15.12 7.22 1.49
CA ARG A 350 -16.42 7.67 0.95
C ARG A 350 -16.76 9.10 1.35
N TRP A 351 -16.60 9.47 2.62
CA TRP A 351 -16.86 10.85 3.08
C TRP A 351 -15.93 11.87 2.40
N CYS A 352 -14.69 11.48 2.12
CA CYS A 352 -13.68 12.37 1.55
C CYS A 352 -13.67 12.38 0.02
N GLY A 353 -14.46 11.53 -0.65
CA GLY A 353 -14.47 11.38 -2.11
C GLY A 353 -13.17 10.77 -2.65
N THR A 354 -12.60 9.78 -1.94
CA THR A 354 -11.37 9.08 -2.33
C THR A 354 -11.48 7.57 -2.03
N ILE A 355 -10.35 6.87 -2.06
CA ILE A 355 -10.19 5.43 -1.81
C ILE A 355 -9.34 5.19 -0.55
N ASN A 356 -9.52 4.03 0.08
CA ASN A 356 -8.80 3.65 1.29
C ASN A 356 -7.26 3.67 1.14
N TYR A 357 -6.75 3.32 -0.04
CA TYR A 357 -5.34 3.39 -0.44
C TYR A 357 -4.73 4.76 -0.13
N GLU A 358 -5.44 5.83 -0.49
CA GLU A 358 -4.93 7.19 -0.30
C GLU A 358 -4.80 7.52 1.18
N LEU A 359 -5.83 7.18 1.97
CA LEU A 359 -5.90 7.54 3.38
C LEU A 359 -4.80 6.88 4.21
N VAL A 360 -4.60 5.57 4.08
CA VAL A 360 -3.58 4.88 4.87
C VAL A 360 -2.16 5.27 4.43
N THR A 361 -1.95 5.53 3.15
CA THR A 361 -0.63 5.87 2.61
C THR A 361 -0.18 7.28 3.01
N ARG A 362 -1.11 8.21 3.21
CA ARG A 362 -0.80 9.63 3.49
C ARG A 362 -0.50 9.95 4.95
N ILE A 363 -0.49 8.96 5.84
CA ILE A 363 -0.22 9.19 7.26
C ILE A 363 1.19 9.72 7.49
N GLY A 364 1.27 10.96 7.96
CA GLY A 364 2.51 11.74 8.05
C GLY A 364 3.49 11.21 9.10
N GLY A 365 4.72 11.73 9.06
CA GLY A 365 5.80 11.32 9.97
C GLY A 365 5.62 11.71 11.44
N ARG A 366 4.72 12.67 11.74
CA ARG A 366 4.38 13.06 13.13
C ARG A 366 3.52 12.04 13.86
N VAL A 367 2.85 11.16 13.11
CA VAL A 367 2.04 10.08 13.66
C VAL A 367 2.97 8.91 13.97
N GLN A 368 3.10 8.59 15.26
CA GLN A 368 3.94 7.47 15.70
C GLN A 368 3.30 6.16 15.28
N ARG A 369 4.08 5.28 14.66
CA ARG A 369 3.63 3.92 14.33
C ARG A 369 4.05 3.00 15.46
N ARG A 370 3.08 2.32 16.07
CA ARG A 370 3.34 1.29 17.09
C ARG A 370 2.82 -0.04 16.58
N VAL A 371 3.73 -1.01 16.52
CA VAL A 371 3.42 -2.37 16.09
C VAL A 371 2.85 -3.15 17.27
N LEU A 372 1.76 -3.89 17.02
CA LEU A 372 1.15 -4.86 17.92
C LEU A 372 1.44 -6.26 17.37
N GLY A 373 1.79 -7.21 18.25
CA GLY A 373 2.22 -8.55 17.83
C GLY A 373 3.64 -8.56 17.26
N GLY A 374 4.09 -9.72 16.76
CA GLY A 374 5.43 -9.90 16.17
C GLY A 374 6.50 -10.51 17.08
N ASP A 375 6.28 -10.59 18.40
CA ASP A 375 7.16 -11.36 19.31
C ASP A 375 6.83 -12.85 19.22
N ARG A 376 7.44 -13.52 18.24
CA ARG A 376 7.66 -14.97 18.30
C ARG A 376 9.11 -15.29 17.94
N GLY A 377 10.00 -15.01 18.90
CA GLY A 377 11.29 -15.67 19.05
C GLY A 377 12.40 -15.19 18.14
#